data_AF-A0A951J923-F1
#
_entry.id   AF-A0A951J923-F1
#
_cell.length_a   1.000
_cell.length_b   1.000
_cell.length_c   1.000
_cell.angle_alpha   90.00
_cell.angle_beta   90.00
_cell.angle_gamma   90.00
#
_symmetry.space_group_name_H-M   'P 1'
#
loop_
_entity.id
_entity.type
_entity.pdbx_description
1 polymer ?
#
loop_
_entity_poly.entity_id
_entity_poly.type
_entity_poly.pdbx_seq_one_letter_code
_entity_poly.pdbx_strand_id
1 'polypeptide(L)'
;MADGPMAPGDPSPGADPLEPLDPDLTIFALANGMDLARERGGASCRALEWFREGLERVIRIEFDGGAASIWVGARRGRRSEPGEARRELRGRVPLPELKEGLRPIMNEALDAANALDETDLA
;
A
#
# COMPACT_ATOMS: atom_id res chain seq x y z
N MET A 1 2.09 -20.39 48.85
CA MET A 1 1.42 -19.54 47.84
C MET A 1 2.32 -18.33 47.66
N ALA A 2 3.03 -18.25 46.54
CA ALA A 2 3.90 -17.13 46.21
C ALA A 2 3.48 -16.65 44.82
N ASP A 3 2.91 -15.46 44.77
CA ASP A 3 2.66 -14.69 43.56
C ASP A 3 4.02 -14.40 42.92
N GLY A 4 4.30 -15.03 41.78
CA GLY A 4 5.51 -14.77 41.00
C GLY A 4 5.39 -13.44 40.26
N PRO A 5 6.48 -12.67 40.11
CA PRO A 5 6.43 -11.40 39.39
C PRO A 5 6.01 -11.63 37.93
N MET A 6 4.97 -10.93 37.49
CA MET A 6 4.62 -10.81 36.07
C MET A 6 5.87 -10.42 35.27
N ALA A 7 6.19 -11.24 34.27
CA ALA A 7 7.24 -10.95 33.31
C ALA A 7 6.99 -9.57 32.64
N PRO A 8 8.05 -8.82 32.33
CA PRO A 8 7.93 -7.50 31.69
C PRO A 8 7.27 -7.64 30.32
N GLY A 9 6.07 -7.04 30.22
CA GLY A 9 5.34 -6.67 29.01
C GLY A 9 5.67 -7.44 27.73
N ASP A 10 4.77 -8.34 27.35
CA ASP A 10 4.52 -8.62 25.93
C ASP A 10 4.52 -7.29 25.15
N PRO A 11 5.18 -7.20 23.97
CA PRO A 11 5.07 -6.02 23.13
C PRO A 11 3.58 -5.78 22.90
N SER A 12 3.12 -4.54 23.13
CA SER A 12 1.72 -4.19 22.90
C SER A 12 1.28 -4.75 21.53
N PRO A 13 0.27 -5.62 21.46
CA PRO A 13 -0.23 -6.06 20.17
C PRO A 13 -0.83 -4.83 19.48
N GLY A 14 -0.36 -4.50 18.28
CA GLY A 14 -1.26 -3.91 17.28
C GLY A 14 -1.25 -2.40 17.05
N ALA A 15 -0.09 -1.73 17.08
CA ALA A 15 0.05 -0.48 16.33
C ALA A 15 0.30 -0.81 14.84
N ASP A 16 -0.47 -0.22 13.93
CA ASP A 16 -0.30 -0.42 12.49
C ASP A 16 1.02 0.28 12.04
N PRO A 17 2.03 -0.46 11.55
CA PRO A 17 3.32 0.08 11.12
C PRO A 17 3.23 1.12 9.99
N LEU A 18 2.14 1.11 9.21
CA LEU A 18 1.91 2.10 8.15
C LEU A 18 1.13 3.33 8.62
N GLU A 19 0.58 3.32 9.83
CA GLU A 19 -0.16 4.46 10.40
C GLU A 19 0.63 5.78 10.33
N PRO A 20 1.96 5.83 10.60
CA PRO A 20 2.73 7.07 10.48
C PRO A 20 2.80 7.65 9.06
N LEU A 21 2.48 6.87 8.03
CA LEU A 21 2.46 7.30 6.64
C LEU A 21 1.07 7.81 6.21
N ASP A 22 0.02 7.55 6.99
CA ASP A 22 -1.37 7.87 6.63
C ASP A 22 -1.60 9.35 6.30
N PRO A 23 -1.05 10.34 7.02
CA PRO A 23 -1.24 11.74 6.67
C PRO A 23 -0.67 12.08 5.29
N ASP A 24 0.54 11.61 4.99
CA ASP A 24 1.20 11.88 3.71
C ASP A 24 0.50 11.16 2.56
N LEU A 25 0.09 9.90 2.77
CA LEU A 25 -0.71 9.15 1.79
C LEU A 25 -2.07 9.80 1.55
N THR A 26 -2.72 10.33 2.59
CA THR A 26 -4.00 11.04 2.46
C THR A 26 -3.83 12.32 1.64
N ILE A 27 -2.80 13.13 1.93
CA ILE A 27 -2.50 14.34 1.16
C ILE A 27 -2.20 14.00 -0.30
N PHE A 28 -1.41 12.94 -0.53
CA PHE A 28 -1.08 12.48 -1.88
C PHE A 28 -2.35 12.02 -2.64
N ALA A 29 -3.22 11.25 -1.99
CA ALA A 29 -4.47 10.78 -2.57
C ALA A 29 -5.37 11.95 -2.99
N LEU A 30 -5.58 12.90 -2.07
CA LEU A 30 -6.39 14.10 -2.32
C LEU A 30 -5.82 14.96 -3.45
N ALA A 31 -4.50 15.14 -3.50
CA ALA A 31 -3.84 15.93 -4.54
C ALA A 31 -3.98 15.32 -5.94
N ASN A 32 -4.16 14.00 -6.04
CA ASN A 32 -4.24 13.28 -7.32
C ASN A 32 -5.63 12.72 -7.62
N GLY A 33 -6.65 13.00 -6.80
CA GLY A 33 -8.01 12.49 -7.00
C GLY A 33 -8.13 10.98 -6.85
N MET A 34 -7.41 10.41 -5.88
CA MET A 34 -7.42 8.97 -5.56
C MET A 34 -8.16 8.72 -4.24
N ASP A 35 -8.65 7.50 -4.08
CA ASP A 35 -9.20 6.99 -2.83
C ASP A 35 -8.13 6.21 -2.06
N LEU A 36 -7.93 6.55 -0.78
CA LEU A 36 -7.05 5.81 0.12
C LEU A 36 -7.86 4.74 0.87
N ALA A 37 -7.67 3.47 0.50
CA ALA A 37 -8.23 2.32 1.19
C ALA A 37 -7.23 1.73 2.20
N ARG A 38 -7.77 1.25 3.32
CA ARG A 38 -7.02 0.57 4.38
C ARG A 38 -7.59 -0.84 4.55
N GLU A 39 -6.79 -1.86 4.30
CA GLU A 39 -7.23 -3.23 4.57
C GLU A 39 -7.11 -3.52 6.07
N ARG A 40 -8.20 -3.97 6.70
CA ARG A 40 -8.24 -4.38 8.09
C ARG A 40 -8.22 -5.91 8.17
N GLY A 41 -7.08 -6.50 8.50
CA GLY A 41 -6.98 -7.94 8.79
C GLY A 41 -5.65 -8.56 8.36
N GLY A 42 -4.74 -8.75 9.31
CA GLY A 42 -3.58 -9.64 9.16
C GLY A 42 -2.30 -9.01 8.59
N ALA A 43 -2.38 -8.28 7.48
CA ALA A 43 -1.25 -7.53 6.91
C ALA A 43 -1.54 -6.03 6.92
N SER A 44 -0.56 -5.22 7.32
CA SER A 44 -0.70 -3.76 7.29
C SER A 44 -0.56 -3.30 5.85
N CYS A 45 -1.67 -2.91 5.24
CA CYS A 45 -1.75 -2.61 3.82
C CYS A 45 -2.48 -1.28 3.58
N ARG A 46 -2.01 -0.52 2.59
CA ARG A 46 -2.64 0.70 2.07
C ARG A 46 -2.77 0.58 0.56
N ALA A 47 -3.92 0.94 0.03
CA ALA A 47 -4.16 1.01 -1.40
C ALA A 47 -4.63 2.41 -1.78
N LEU A 48 -4.03 2.96 -2.84
CA LEU A 48 -4.49 4.19 -3.49
C LEU A 48 -5.12 3.79 -4.81
N GLU A 49 -6.42 4.00 -4.94
CA GLU A 49 -7.22 3.55 -6.08
C GLU A 49 -7.77 4.76 -6.85
N TRP A 50 -7.77 4.69 -8.18
CA TRP A 50 -8.41 5.70 -9.02
C TRP A 50 -8.84 5.12 -10.35
N PHE A 51 -9.77 5.80 -11.02
CA PHE A 51 -10.24 5.42 -12.33
C PHE A 51 -9.71 6.36 -13.41
N ARG A 52 -9.14 5.80 -14.47
CA ARG A 52 -8.67 6.57 -15.62
C ARG A 52 -8.75 5.71 -16.89
N GLU A 53 -9.23 6.29 -17.99
CA GLU A 53 -9.22 5.62 -19.32
C GLU A 53 -9.89 4.24 -19.34
N GLY A 54 -10.95 4.02 -18.54
CA GLY A 54 -11.65 2.73 -18.49
C GLY A 54 -11.05 1.70 -17.52
N LEU A 55 -9.89 2.02 -16.92
CA LEU A 55 -9.17 1.15 -16.00
C LEU A 55 -9.18 1.72 -14.58
N GLU A 56 -9.41 0.82 -13.63
CA GLU A 56 -9.15 1.07 -12.21
C GLU A 56 -7.68 0.77 -11.94
N ARG A 57 -6.94 1.77 -11.50
CA ARG A 57 -5.52 1.69 -11.17
C ARG A 57 -5.34 1.68 -9.67
N VAL A 58 -4.31 0.99 -9.22
CA VAL A 58 -4.00 0.85 -7.80
C VAL A 58 -2.51 0.98 -7.55
N ILE A 59 -2.14 1.69 -6.48
CA ILE A 59 -0.82 1.59 -5.85
C ILE A 59 -1.05 0.96 -4.48
N ARG A 60 -0.39 -0.17 -4.22
CA ARG A 60 -0.56 -0.96 -3.00
C ARG A 60 0.76 -1.00 -2.23
N ILE A 61 0.72 -0.59 -0.97
CA ILE A 61 1.83 -0.63 -0.02
C ILE A 61 1.52 -1.73 0.99
N GLU A 62 2.31 -2.81 0.96
CA GLU A 62 2.15 -3.96 1.84
C GLU A 62 3.31 -4.01 2.81
N PHE A 63 3.06 -4.04 4.11
CA PHE A 63 4.10 -4.24 5.12
C PHE A 63 4.17 -5.70 5.55
N ASP A 64 5.37 -6.27 5.46
CA ASP A 64 5.70 -7.63 5.90
C ASP A 64 6.99 -7.64 6.72
N GLY A 65 6.87 -7.95 8.01
CA GLY A 65 8.02 -8.32 8.86
C GLY A 65 9.17 -7.31 8.89
N GLY A 66 8.89 -6.00 8.90
CA GLY A 66 9.90 -4.94 9.03
C GLY A 66 10.17 -4.12 7.77
N ALA A 67 9.61 -4.51 6.62
CA ALA A 67 9.75 -3.78 5.37
C ALA A 67 8.41 -3.65 4.63
N ALA A 68 8.29 -2.62 3.82
CA ALA A 68 7.17 -2.39 2.93
C ALA A 68 7.54 -2.72 1.48
N SER A 69 6.65 -3.40 0.76
CA SER A 69 6.72 -3.58 -0.68
C SER A 69 5.66 -2.72 -1.36
N ILE A 70 5.99 -2.23 -2.56
CA ILE A 70 5.10 -1.37 -3.34
C ILE A 70 4.79 -2.05 -4.66
N TRP A 71 3.50 -2.23 -4.88
CA TRP A 71 2.94 -2.82 -6.08
C TRP A 71 2.10 -1.78 -6.79
N VAL A 72 2.10 -1.86 -8.11
CA VAL A 72 1.18 -1.10 -8.97
C VAL A 72 0.34 -2.08 -9.77
N GLY A 73 -0.89 -1.69 -10.07
CA GLY A 73 -1.76 -2.51 -10.89
C GLY A 73 -2.83 -1.72 -11.63
N ALA A 74 -3.42 -2.39 -12.60
CA ALA A 74 -4.57 -1.91 -13.36
C ALA A 74 -5.53 -3.08 -13.60
N ARG A 75 -6.83 -2.82 -13.48
CA ARG A 75 -7.89 -3.78 -13.79
C ARG A 75 -9.06 -3.11 -14.49
N ARG A 76 -9.86 -3.88 -15.23
CA ARG A 76 -11.12 -3.37 -15.78
C ARG A 76 -12.11 -3.11 -14.64
N GLY A 77 -12.71 -1.92 -14.62
CA GLY A 77 -13.65 -1.50 -13.56
C GLY A 77 -14.97 -2.28 -13.51
N ARG A 78 -15.18 -3.28 -14.39
CA ARG A 78 -16.33 -4.19 -14.28
C ARG A 78 -15.91 -5.38 -13.41
N ARG A 79 -16.54 -5.48 -12.23
CA ARG A 79 -16.42 -6.54 -11.19
C ARG A 79 -16.47 -8.00 -11.64
N SER A 80 -16.45 -8.31 -12.94
CA SER A 80 -16.67 -9.66 -13.47
C SER A 80 -15.74 -10.05 -14.62
N GLU A 81 -14.76 -9.22 -14.99
CA GLU A 81 -13.80 -9.59 -16.04
C GLU A 81 -12.44 -9.96 -15.42
N PRO A 82 -11.91 -11.17 -15.70
CA PRO A 82 -10.52 -11.49 -15.38
C PRO A 82 -9.60 -10.62 -16.25
N GLY A 83 -8.65 -9.95 -15.61
CA GLY A 83 -7.72 -9.03 -16.25
C GLY A 83 -7.19 -8.05 -15.21
N GLU A 84 -6.15 -8.48 -14.49
CA GLU A 84 -5.41 -7.64 -13.54
C GLU A 84 -3.94 -7.64 -13.97
N ALA A 85 -3.48 -6.50 -14.46
CA ALA A 85 -2.04 -6.24 -14.57
C ALA A 85 -1.56 -5.89 -13.16
N ARG A 86 -0.60 -6.64 -12.62
CA ARG A 86 0.08 -6.31 -11.36
C ARG A 86 1.58 -6.41 -11.54
N ARG A 87 2.30 -5.40 -11.04
CA ARG A 87 3.76 -5.33 -11.10
C ARG A 87 4.33 -4.87 -9.77
N GLU A 88 5.40 -5.53 -9.32
CA GLU A 88 6.21 -5.02 -8.22
C GLU A 88 7.03 -3.84 -8.73
N LEU A 89 6.91 -2.68 -8.06
CA LEU A 89 7.73 -1.51 -8.34
C LEU A 89 8.97 -1.50 -7.45
N ARG A 90 8.77 -1.77 -6.16
CA ARG A 90 9.82 -1.79 -5.14
C ARG A 90 9.58 -2.96 -4.20
N GLY A 91 10.54 -3.88 -4.13
CA GLY A 91 10.57 -4.90 -3.09
C GLY A 91 11.18 -4.38 -1.79
N ARG A 92 10.70 -4.91 -0.66
CA ARG A 92 11.22 -4.74 0.72
C ARG A 92 12.06 -3.48 0.99
N VAL A 93 11.39 -2.35 1.20
CA VAL A 93 11.97 -1.09 1.66
C VAL A 93 11.77 -0.95 3.17
N PRO A 94 12.81 -0.71 3.99
CA PRO A 94 12.64 -0.42 5.41
C PRO A 94 11.73 0.80 5.64
N LEU A 95 10.85 0.76 6.65
CA LEU A 95 9.91 1.87 6.89
C LEU A 95 10.54 3.25 7.09
N PRO A 96 11.69 3.40 7.79
CA PRO A 96 12.33 4.71 7.92
C PRO A 96 12.72 5.28 6.55
N GLU A 97 13.31 4.44 5.69
CA GLU A 97 13.71 4.81 4.33
C GLU A 97 12.50 5.11 3.46
N LEU A 98 11.44 4.30 3.57
CA LEU A 98 10.18 4.57 2.88
C LEU A 98 9.60 5.91 3.29
N LYS A 99 9.63 6.26 4.59
CA LYS A 99 9.10 7.53 5.07
C LYS A 99 9.89 8.72 4.54
N GLU A 100 11.22 8.65 4.55
CA GLU A 100 12.09 9.71 4.02
C GLU A 100 11.95 9.86 2.50
N GLY A 101 11.78 8.74 1.79
CA GLY A 101 11.65 8.67 0.34
C GLY A 101 10.21 8.60 -0.18
N LEU A 102 9.18 8.80 0.66
CA LEU A 102 7.81 8.41 0.31
C LEU A 102 7.34 9.13 -0.95
N ARG A 103 7.50 10.45 -1.01
CA ARG A 103 6.99 11.26 -2.10
C ARG A 103 7.58 10.91 -3.48
N PRO A 104 8.91 10.83 -3.67
CA PRO A 104 9.46 10.41 -4.96
C PRO A 104 9.04 8.99 -5.34
N ILE A 105 8.96 8.07 -4.37
CA ILE A 105 8.49 6.70 -4.59
C ILE A 105 7.03 6.67 -5.04
N MET A 106 6.16 7.49 -4.43
CA MET A 106 4.75 7.58 -4.79
C MET A 106 4.53 8.16 -6.18
N ASN A 107 5.33 9.15 -6.58
CA ASN A 107 5.30 9.67 -7.95
C ASN A 107 5.72 8.62 -8.98
N GLU A 108 6.81 7.89 -8.70
CA GLU A 108 7.26 6.77 -9.53
C GLU A 108 6.16 5.70 -9.66
N ALA A 109 5.48 5.38 -8.56
CA ALA A 109 4.37 4.43 -8.55
C ALA A 109 3.15 4.91 -9.35
N LEU A 110 2.83 6.20 -9.26
CA LEU A 110 1.77 6.80 -10.06
C LEU A 110 2.09 6.74 -11.55
N ASP A 111 3.32 7.09 -11.94
CA ASP A 111 3.77 7.02 -13.33
C ASP A 111 3.75 5.58 -13.84
N ALA A 112 4.22 4.62 -13.03
CA ALA A 112 4.22 3.20 -13.39
C ALA A 112 2.80 2.64 -13.51
N ALA A 113 1.88 3.00 -12.62
CA ALA A 113 0.48 2.59 -12.71
C ALA A 113 -0.23 3.22 -13.92
N ASN A 114 0.09 4.49 -14.24
CA ASN A 114 -0.45 5.17 -15.42
C ASN A 114 0.08 4.57 -16.74
N ALA A 115 1.29 4.00 -16.72
CA ALA A 115 1.86 3.31 -17.87
C ALA A 115 1.22 1.94 -18.15
N LEU A 116 0.46 1.37 -17.20
CA LEU A 116 -0.32 0.16 -17.43
C LEU A 116 -1.53 0.47 -18.32
N ASP A 117 -1.70 -0.34 -19.36
CA ASP A 117 -2.79 -0.23 -20.32
C ASP A 117 -3.52 -1.57 -20.54
N GLU A 118 -4.47 -1.60 -21.48
CA GLU A 118 -5.27 -2.80 -21.75
C GLU A 118 -4.45 -3.99 -22.26
N THR A 119 -3.27 -3.76 -22.86
CA THR A 119 -2.40 -4.83 -23.35
C THR A 119 -1.66 -5.55 -22.23
N ASP A 120 -1.54 -4.92 -21.06
CA ASP A 120 -0.96 -5.53 -19.86
C ASP A 120 -1.95 -6.44 -19.12
N LEU A 121 -3.25 -6.37 -19.45
CA LEU A 121 -4.31 -7.18 -18.84
C LEU A 121 -4.33 -8.57 -19.50
N ALA A 122 -3.41 -9.44 -19.07
CA ALA A 122 -3.30 -10.83 -19.52
C ALA A 122 -4.24 -11.79 -18.76
#